data_AF-A0A1M4LFD5-F1
#
_entry.id   AF-A0A1M4LFD5-F1
#
_cell.length_a   1.000
_cell.length_b   1.000
_cell.length_c   1.000
_cell.angle_alpha   90.00
_cell.angle_beta   90.00
_cell.angle_gamma   90.00
#
_symmetry.space_group_name_H-M   'P 1'
#
loop_
_entity.id
_entity.type
_entity.pdbx_description
1 polymer ?
#
loop_
_entity_poly.entity_id
_entity_poly.type
_entity_poly.pdbx_seq_one_letter_code
_entity_poly.pdbx_strand_id
1 'polypeptide(L)'
;MALNKMSVVLPPVSFQTISGLGPQLFSVLALWGGSVHKSGMKTIVRPRRSVLFVPAANTRALEKSLTLSADCVIYDLEDSVAPEAKAAARAALAAHLSAHPKVAFERIVRVNAAETPWGRDDVAAVAKMAVNAALLPKVERPQDVIEAANHLDRQDADPAMGVWAMIETPRGILNVDEIAVLGHRSAVRLACFVVGPNDIARETGLRPQPGRPYLVPWLMQIVLAARAGGIAVLDGVYNDFRDSAGFEAECAQGAAMGFDGKTLIHPGQIEAANRAFSPTEEEVAHARAVREIFARPENAGKGVVSLDGQMVERLHLEMAERILAKAGINL
;
A
#
# COMPACT_ATOMS: atom_id res chain seq x y z
N MET A 1 27.74 -52.31 6.24
CA MET A 1 26.41 -52.59 6.83
C MET A 1 25.48 -51.47 6.39
N ALA A 2 24.48 -51.82 5.59
CA ALA A 2 23.74 -50.91 4.73
C ALA A 2 22.58 -50.20 5.44
N LEU A 3 22.34 -48.95 5.03
CA LEU A 3 21.12 -48.17 5.30
C LEU A 3 19.90 -48.87 4.67
N ASN A 4 18.78 -48.91 5.40
CA ASN A 4 17.51 -49.35 4.83
C ASN A 4 16.46 -48.22 4.92
N LYS A 5 16.00 -47.80 3.73
CA LYS A 5 14.87 -46.89 3.52
C LYS A 5 13.57 -47.68 3.73
N MET A 6 12.62 -47.13 4.48
CA MET A 6 11.24 -47.62 4.50
C MET A 6 10.41 -46.86 3.47
N SER A 7 10.00 -47.55 2.41
CA SER A 7 8.95 -47.15 1.48
C SER A 7 7.73 -48.04 1.75
N VAL A 8 6.60 -47.44 2.09
CA VAL A 8 5.31 -48.14 2.26
C VAL A 8 4.61 -48.19 0.90
N VAL A 9 4.32 -49.40 0.44
CA VAL A 9 3.56 -49.71 -0.79
C VAL A 9 2.12 -50.04 -0.38
N LEU A 10 1.13 -49.37 -0.98
CA LEU A 10 -0.29 -49.72 -0.85
C LEU A 10 -0.70 -50.72 -1.94
N PRO A 11 -1.61 -51.69 -1.67
CA PRO A 11 -2.01 -52.70 -2.63
C PRO A 11 -3.08 -52.17 -3.62
N PRO A 12 -3.23 -52.79 -4.81
CA PRO A 12 -4.20 -52.36 -5.81
C PRO A 12 -5.60 -52.90 -5.47
N VAL A 13 -6.63 -52.05 -5.63
CA VAL A 13 -8.04 -52.45 -5.50
C VAL A 13 -8.62 -52.66 -6.90
N SER A 14 -9.09 -53.87 -7.17
CA SER A 14 -9.77 -54.25 -8.40
C SER A 14 -11.21 -53.74 -8.44
N PHE A 15 -11.63 -53.18 -9.58
CA PHE A 15 -13.02 -52.83 -9.86
C PHE A 15 -13.86 -54.11 -10.08
N GLN A 16 -14.82 -54.36 -9.19
CA GLN A 16 -15.98 -55.19 -9.48
C GLN A 16 -17.27 -54.44 -9.16
N THR A 17 -18.17 -54.49 -10.13
CA THR A 17 -19.50 -53.93 -10.22
C THR A 17 -20.43 -54.53 -9.16
N ILE A 18 -21.13 -53.70 -8.39
CA ILE A 18 -22.40 -54.11 -7.76
C ILE A 18 -23.45 -53.04 -8.07
N SER A 19 -24.38 -53.45 -8.93
CA SER A 19 -25.68 -52.84 -9.18
C SER A 19 -26.64 -53.16 -8.04
N GLY A 20 -27.35 -52.14 -7.55
CA GLY A 20 -28.66 -52.31 -6.91
C GLY A 20 -28.69 -52.01 -5.41
N LEU A 21 -29.15 -50.80 -5.06
CA LEU A 21 -30.07 -50.51 -3.94
C LEU A 21 -30.52 -49.03 -4.05
N GLY A 22 -31.82 -48.80 -3.85
CA GLY A 22 -32.57 -47.59 -4.21
C GLY A 22 -32.41 -46.36 -3.30
N PRO A 23 -33.28 -45.34 -3.49
CA PRO A 23 -33.01 -43.95 -3.17
C PRO A 23 -33.31 -43.63 -1.69
N GLN A 24 -32.34 -43.83 -0.82
CA GLN A 24 -32.33 -43.24 0.52
C GLN A 24 -30.93 -42.73 0.85
N LEU A 25 -30.52 -41.66 0.18
CA LEU A 25 -29.35 -40.84 0.52
C LEU A 25 -29.54 -39.41 -0.03
N PHE A 26 -30.73 -38.85 0.20
CA PHE A 26 -30.87 -37.41 0.34
C PHE A 26 -30.50 -37.08 1.78
N SER A 27 -29.55 -36.16 1.97
CA SER A 27 -28.92 -35.75 3.23
C SER A 27 -27.68 -36.54 3.66
N VAL A 28 -26.53 -36.35 3.00
CA VAL A 28 -25.21 -35.98 3.62
C VAL A 28 -24.30 -35.31 2.55
N LEU A 29 -24.85 -34.41 1.72
CA LEU A 29 -24.06 -33.65 0.72
C LEU A 29 -24.29 -32.14 0.82
N ALA A 30 -24.59 -31.67 2.04
CA ALA A 30 -24.83 -30.26 2.37
C ALA A 30 -23.94 -29.77 3.53
N LEU A 31 -22.73 -30.31 3.69
CA LEU A 31 -21.78 -29.89 4.74
C LEU A 31 -20.38 -29.53 4.24
N TRP A 32 -20.16 -29.49 2.92
CA TRP A 32 -18.94 -28.95 2.31
C TRP A 32 -19.29 -27.84 1.31
N GLY A 33 -20.18 -26.94 1.73
CA GLY A 33 -20.29 -25.60 1.15
C GLY A 33 -19.20 -24.73 1.76
N GLY A 34 -17.96 -24.88 1.30
CA GLY A 34 -16.88 -23.97 1.64
C GLY A 34 -17.31 -22.56 1.22
N SER A 35 -17.68 -21.74 2.20
CA SER A 35 -17.95 -20.33 2.01
C SER A 35 -16.65 -19.69 1.52
N VAL A 36 -16.54 -19.52 0.19
CA VAL A 36 -15.60 -18.60 -0.40
C VAL A 36 -15.89 -17.28 0.30
N HIS A 37 -14.98 -16.86 1.17
CA HIS A 37 -15.03 -15.54 1.77
C HIS A 37 -15.06 -14.55 0.62
N LYS A 38 -16.26 -14.09 0.25
CA LYS A 38 -16.39 -12.82 -0.44
C LYS A 38 -15.86 -11.81 0.56
N SER A 39 -14.58 -11.47 0.44
CA SER A 39 -14.05 -10.27 1.06
C SER A 39 -14.85 -9.13 0.44
N GLY A 40 -15.94 -8.76 1.10
CA GLY A 40 -16.69 -7.57 0.73
C GLY A 40 -15.74 -6.41 0.88
N MET A 41 -15.13 -5.98 -0.22
CA MET A 41 -14.39 -4.73 -0.28
C MET A 41 -15.40 -3.60 -0.16
N LYS A 42 -15.87 -3.35 1.07
CA LYS A 42 -16.22 -1.99 1.49
C LYS A 42 -14.96 -1.33 1.98
N THR A 43 -14.01 -1.13 1.07
CA THR A 43 -12.91 -0.20 1.27
C THR A 43 -13.26 1.03 0.46
N ILE A 44 -13.74 2.07 1.14
CA ILE A 44 -13.51 3.43 0.63
C ILE A 44 -11.99 3.53 0.52
N VAL A 45 -11.46 3.33 -0.68
CA VAL A 45 -10.04 3.54 -0.96
C VAL A 45 -9.85 5.03 -0.82
N ARG A 46 -9.35 5.50 0.33
CA ARG A 46 -8.89 6.87 0.44
C ARG A 46 -7.76 7.03 -0.58
N PRO A 47 -7.90 7.93 -1.57
CA PRO A 47 -6.85 8.15 -2.55
C PRO A 47 -5.56 8.54 -1.82
N ARG A 48 -4.41 8.08 -2.30
CA ARG A 48 -3.08 8.45 -1.78
C ARG A 48 -2.23 9.05 -2.89
N ARG A 49 -2.84 9.87 -3.76
CA ARG A 49 -2.24 10.34 -5.03
C ARG A 49 -1.09 11.32 -4.76
N SER A 50 -1.27 12.19 -3.78
CA SER A 50 -0.30 13.17 -3.32
C SER A 50 -0.01 13.00 -1.83
N VAL A 51 1.26 12.74 -1.50
CA VAL A 51 1.69 12.48 -0.12
C VAL A 51 2.81 13.44 0.27
N LEU A 52 2.48 14.56 0.91
CA LEU A 52 3.41 15.65 1.15
C LEU A 52 4.22 15.44 2.45
N PHE A 53 5.55 15.47 2.34
CA PHE A 53 6.43 15.58 3.49
C PHE A 53 6.41 16.99 4.09
N VAL A 54 6.27 17.06 5.41
CA VAL A 54 6.26 18.30 6.20
C VAL A 54 7.21 18.14 7.39
N PRO A 55 8.30 18.93 7.48
CA PRO A 55 9.21 18.86 8.61
C PRO A 55 8.52 19.18 9.94
N ALA A 56 8.56 18.26 10.91
CA ALA A 56 7.87 18.44 12.18
C ALA A 56 8.45 19.59 13.03
N ALA A 57 9.71 19.96 12.81
CA ALA A 57 10.36 21.09 13.47
C ALA A 57 9.96 22.46 12.90
N ASN A 58 9.20 22.52 11.79
CA ASN A 58 8.88 23.77 11.11
C ASN A 58 7.40 24.15 11.33
N THR A 59 7.13 24.98 12.34
CA THR A 59 5.77 25.43 12.69
C THR A 59 5.04 26.08 11.53
N ARG A 60 5.72 26.86 10.68
CA ARG A 60 5.09 27.48 9.51
C ARG A 60 4.64 26.43 8.50
N ALA A 61 5.44 25.38 8.29
CA ALA A 61 5.09 24.29 7.39
C ALA A 61 3.92 23.43 7.96
N LEU A 62 3.91 23.19 9.27
CA LEU A 62 2.81 22.52 9.97
C LEU A 62 1.48 23.28 9.75
N GLU A 63 1.44 24.58 10.07
CA GLU A 63 0.24 25.40 9.88
C GLU A 63 -0.19 25.48 8.42
N LYS A 64 0.76 25.64 7.51
CA LYS A 64 0.45 25.66 6.06
C LYS A 64 -0.15 24.34 5.59
N SER A 65 0.27 23.20 6.15
CA SER A 65 -0.21 21.87 5.73
C SER A 65 -1.73 21.72 5.87
N LEU A 66 -2.33 22.40 6.85
CA LEU A 66 -3.78 22.36 7.13
C LEU A 66 -4.65 22.90 5.98
N THR A 67 -4.09 23.75 5.12
CA THR A 67 -4.81 24.41 4.02
C THR A 67 -4.53 23.79 2.66
N LEU A 68 -3.69 22.74 2.58
CA LEU A 68 -3.27 22.14 1.31
C LEU A 68 -4.24 21.02 0.90
N SER A 69 -4.36 20.80 -0.40
CA SER A 69 -5.21 19.76 -1.02
C SER A 69 -4.46 18.45 -1.26
N ALA A 70 -3.45 18.15 -0.44
CA ALA A 70 -2.78 16.85 -0.48
C ALA A 70 -3.71 15.77 0.07
N ASP A 71 -3.68 14.57 -0.50
CA ASP A 71 -4.45 13.44 0.01
C ASP A 71 -3.90 12.96 1.37
N CYS A 72 -2.57 13.04 1.54
CA CYS A 72 -1.87 12.65 2.75
C CYS A 72 -0.77 13.65 3.10
N VAL A 73 -0.47 13.77 4.40
CA VAL A 73 0.69 14.51 4.92
C VAL A 73 1.53 13.59 5.80
N ILE A 74 2.82 13.49 5.47
CA ILE A 74 3.83 12.84 6.31
C ILE A 74 4.53 13.92 7.13
N TYR A 75 4.27 13.96 8.43
CA TYR A 75 5.01 14.76 9.37
C TYR A 75 6.33 14.07 9.70
N ASP A 76 7.44 14.73 9.39
CA ASP A 76 8.75 14.10 9.42
C ASP A 76 9.53 14.43 10.70
N LEU A 77 9.87 13.40 11.48
CA LEU A 77 10.76 13.48 12.65
C LEU A 77 12.18 13.00 12.33
N GLU A 78 12.43 12.46 11.14
CA GLU A 78 13.69 11.84 10.75
C GLU A 78 14.61 12.84 10.04
N ASP A 79 14.93 12.68 8.75
CA ASP A 79 16.00 13.44 8.10
C ASP A 79 15.81 14.96 8.09
N SER A 80 14.59 15.48 8.14
CA SER A 80 14.35 16.93 8.17
C SER A 80 14.53 17.59 9.55
N VAL A 81 14.88 16.82 10.58
CA VAL A 81 15.03 17.31 11.96
C VAL A 81 16.43 17.03 12.48
N ALA A 82 17.15 18.07 12.90
CA ALA A 82 18.48 17.93 13.49
C ALA A 82 18.45 17.07 14.78
N PRO A 83 19.50 16.27 15.07
CA PRO A 83 19.57 15.39 16.24
C PRO A 83 19.17 16.04 17.58
N GLU A 84 19.67 17.23 17.85
CA GLU A 84 19.40 18.02 19.06
C GLU A 84 17.96 18.54 19.14
N ALA A 85 17.26 18.64 18.01
CA ALA A 85 15.92 19.15 17.90
C ALA A 85 14.84 18.05 17.93
N LYS A 86 15.22 16.76 17.84
CA LYS A 86 14.27 15.63 17.71
C LYS A 86 13.21 15.59 18.81
N ALA A 87 13.64 15.74 20.07
CA ALA A 87 12.73 15.71 21.21
C ALA A 87 11.74 16.89 21.19
N ALA A 88 12.24 18.10 20.88
CA ALA A 88 11.41 19.29 20.77
C ALA A 88 10.43 19.21 19.59
N ALA A 89 10.88 18.72 18.43
CA ALA A 89 10.04 18.53 17.25
C ALA A 89 8.90 17.54 17.50
N ARG A 90 9.18 16.42 18.18
CA ARG A 90 8.18 15.43 18.60
C ARG A 90 7.12 16.04 19.52
N ALA A 91 7.53 16.85 20.51
CA ALA A 91 6.60 17.54 21.40
C ALA A 91 5.76 18.59 20.66
N ALA A 92 6.38 19.37 19.77
CA ALA A 92 5.69 20.37 18.96
C ALA A 92 4.67 19.73 18.01
N LEU A 93 5.01 18.61 17.39
CA LEU A 93 4.11 17.84 16.54
C LEU A 93 2.91 17.31 17.34
N ALA A 94 3.14 16.75 18.53
CA ALA A 94 2.05 16.29 19.40
C ALA A 94 1.07 17.43 19.73
N ALA A 95 1.59 18.61 20.08
CA ALA A 95 0.78 19.79 20.36
C ALA A 95 0.00 20.26 19.13
N HIS A 96 0.64 20.34 17.96
CA HIS A 96 -0.01 20.74 16.71
C HIS A 96 -1.15 19.78 16.31
N LEU A 97 -0.94 18.47 16.42
CA LEU A 97 -1.96 17.46 16.13
C LEU A 97 -3.12 17.51 17.12
N SER A 98 -2.84 17.75 18.40
CA SER A 98 -3.86 17.92 19.43
C SER A 98 -4.70 19.19 19.24
N ALA A 99 -4.10 20.28 18.77
CA ALA A 99 -4.80 21.52 18.46
C ALA A 99 -5.72 21.38 17.23
N HIS A 100 -5.40 20.45 16.33
CA HIS A 100 -6.13 20.22 15.08
C HIS A 100 -6.64 18.76 15.00
N PRO A 101 -7.61 18.37 15.83
CA PRO A 101 -8.02 16.96 15.94
C PRO A 101 -8.67 16.41 14.67
N LYS A 102 -9.19 17.26 13.78
CA LYS A 102 -9.83 16.88 12.52
C LYS A 102 -9.19 17.62 11.35
N VAL A 103 -8.83 16.88 10.31
CA VAL A 103 -8.27 17.38 9.04
C VAL A 103 -8.88 16.60 7.88
N ALA A 104 -8.78 17.13 6.66
CA ALA A 104 -9.34 16.51 5.45
C ALA A 104 -8.45 15.40 4.85
N PHE A 105 -7.18 15.32 5.26
CA PHE A 105 -6.17 14.42 4.71
C PHE A 105 -5.76 13.31 5.70
N GLU A 106 -5.14 12.25 5.19
CA GLU A 106 -4.52 11.20 6.01
C GLU A 106 -3.25 11.75 6.67
N ARG A 107 -3.10 11.56 7.99
CA ARG A 107 -1.93 11.99 8.75
C ARG A 107 -1.00 10.81 9.00
N ILE A 108 0.24 10.95 8.59
CA ILE A 108 1.30 9.96 8.78
C ILE A 108 2.44 10.63 9.54
N VAL A 109 3.11 9.91 10.43
CA VAL A 109 4.34 10.39 11.07
C VAL A 109 5.48 9.50 10.64
N ARG A 110 6.50 10.07 9.99
CA ARG A 110 7.77 9.37 9.76
C ARG A 110 8.58 9.43 11.05
N VAL A 111 8.78 8.27 11.66
CA VAL A 111 9.59 8.12 12.88
C VAL A 111 11.07 8.02 12.52
N ASN A 112 11.95 8.18 13.50
CA ASN A 112 13.35 7.84 13.31
C ASN A 112 13.56 6.32 13.22
N ALA A 113 14.64 5.92 12.54
CA ALA A 113 14.99 4.51 12.39
C ALA A 113 15.21 3.83 13.76
N ALA A 114 14.87 2.54 13.84
CA ALA A 114 14.74 1.81 15.11
C ALA A 114 16.06 1.66 15.87
N GLU A 115 17.18 1.68 15.16
CA GLU A 115 18.55 1.64 15.65
C GLU A 115 19.03 2.98 16.24
N THR A 116 18.31 4.07 15.99
CA THR A 116 18.66 5.39 16.54
C THR A 116 18.16 5.53 17.98
N PRO A 117 18.74 6.44 18.78
CA PRO A 117 18.25 6.73 20.13
C PRO A 117 16.80 7.25 20.18
N TRP A 118 16.25 7.73 19.07
CA TRP A 118 14.94 8.40 19.03
C TRP A 118 13.78 7.50 18.58
N GLY A 119 14.07 6.44 17.80
CA GLY A 119 13.04 5.68 17.10
C GLY A 119 11.98 5.05 18.02
N ARG A 120 12.39 4.44 19.14
CA ARG A 120 11.44 3.84 20.10
C ARG A 120 10.53 4.89 20.73
N ASP A 121 11.10 6.01 21.15
CA ASP A 121 10.34 7.11 21.75
C ASP A 121 9.39 7.77 20.73
N ASP A 122 9.75 7.78 19.43
CA ASP A 122 8.88 8.28 18.37
C ASP A 122 7.67 7.37 18.20
N VAL A 123 7.87 6.05 18.10
CA VAL A 123 6.77 5.09 17.97
C VAL A 123 5.85 5.17 19.19
N ALA A 124 6.41 5.29 20.40
CA ALA A 124 5.62 5.46 21.63
C ALA A 124 4.80 6.77 21.65
N ALA A 125 5.35 7.86 21.11
CA ALA A 125 4.62 9.12 20.99
C ALA A 125 3.53 9.04 19.91
N VAL A 126 3.85 8.47 18.75
CA VAL A 126 2.92 8.30 17.63
C VAL A 126 1.70 7.47 18.02
N ALA A 127 1.88 6.41 18.81
CA ALA A 127 0.78 5.60 19.35
C ALA A 127 -0.32 6.42 20.05
N LYS A 128 0.04 7.59 20.62
CA LYS A 128 -0.84 8.48 21.37
C LYS A 128 -1.32 9.68 20.56
N MET A 129 -0.81 9.87 19.35
CA MET A 129 -1.21 10.96 18.46
C MET A 129 -2.41 10.54 17.61
N ALA A 130 -3.25 11.52 17.24
CA ALA A 130 -4.41 11.30 16.37
C ALA A 130 -3.99 11.12 14.89
N VAL A 131 -3.18 10.11 14.56
CA VAL A 131 -2.65 9.88 13.21
C VAL A 131 -3.09 8.53 12.65
N ASN A 132 -3.03 8.40 11.33
CA ASN A 132 -3.49 7.22 10.61
C ASN A 132 -2.40 6.18 10.43
N ALA A 133 -1.12 6.57 10.40
CA ALA A 133 -0.03 5.62 10.31
C ALA A 133 1.30 6.13 10.88
N ALA A 134 2.13 5.18 11.31
CA ALA A 134 3.56 5.38 11.51
C ALA A 134 4.31 4.92 10.25
N LEU A 135 5.16 5.78 9.69
CA LEU A 135 6.07 5.45 8.59
C LEU A 135 7.46 5.11 9.14
N LEU A 136 7.89 3.88 8.94
CA LEU A 136 9.20 3.38 9.34
C LEU A 136 10.22 3.64 8.22
N PRO A 137 11.30 4.40 8.46
CA PRO A 137 12.40 4.52 7.51
C PRO A 137 13.22 3.23 7.49
N LYS A 138 13.98 3.03 6.41
CA LYS A 138 15.06 2.03 6.32
C LYS A 138 14.64 0.60 6.71
N VAL A 139 13.44 0.17 6.29
CA VAL A 139 12.96 -1.18 6.58
C VAL A 139 13.72 -2.20 5.73
N GLU A 140 14.35 -3.17 6.39
CA GLU A 140 15.21 -4.16 5.73
C GLU A 140 14.72 -5.59 5.90
N ARG A 141 13.93 -5.87 6.94
CA ARG A 141 13.47 -7.21 7.30
C ARG A 141 12.01 -7.20 7.75
N PRO A 142 11.30 -8.34 7.62
CA PRO A 142 9.95 -8.47 8.18
C PRO A 142 9.87 -8.15 9.68
N GLN A 143 10.92 -8.46 10.43
CA GLN A 143 11.01 -8.21 11.87
C GLN A 143 10.93 -6.73 12.22
N ASP A 144 11.46 -5.84 11.39
CA ASP A 144 11.46 -4.41 11.67
C ASP A 144 10.02 -3.86 11.75
N VAL A 145 9.15 -4.35 10.85
CA VAL A 145 7.71 -4.01 10.83
C VAL A 145 6.97 -4.67 12.00
N ILE A 146 7.26 -5.95 12.28
CA ILE A 146 6.62 -6.70 13.38
C ILE A 146 6.96 -6.07 14.74
N GLU A 147 8.22 -5.67 14.96
CA GLU A 147 8.67 -5.05 16.19
C GLU A 147 8.01 -3.69 16.41
N ALA A 148 7.87 -2.88 15.35
CA ALA A 148 7.16 -1.62 15.40
C ALA A 148 5.67 -1.81 15.73
N ALA A 149 4.99 -2.75 15.05
CA ALA A 149 3.59 -3.07 15.33
C ALA A 149 3.39 -3.53 16.79
N ASN A 150 4.24 -4.43 17.28
CA ASN A 150 4.22 -4.86 18.68
C ASN A 150 4.49 -3.70 19.65
N HIS A 151 5.32 -2.73 19.27
CA HIS A 151 5.57 -1.55 20.10
C HIS A 151 4.35 -0.63 20.15
N LEU A 152 3.69 -0.40 19.03
CA LEU A 152 2.41 0.33 18.98
C LEU A 152 1.35 -0.34 19.86
N ASP A 153 1.24 -1.67 19.81
CA ASP A 153 0.28 -2.43 20.63
C ASP A 153 0.54 -2.30 22.12
N ARG A 154 1.82 -2.35 22.55
CA ARG A 154 2.19 -2.14 23.97
C ARG A 154 1.90 -0.73 24.47
N GLN A 155 1.67 0.22 23.58
CA GLN A 155 1.35 1.62 23.88
C GLN A 155 -0.15 1.91 23.69
N ASP A 156 -0.98 0.87 23.52
CA ASP A 156 -2.42 0.96 23.31
C ASP A 156 -2.80 1.82 22.08
N ALA A 157 -1.99 1.77 21.02
CA ALA A 157 -2.29 2.46 19.77
C ALA A 157 -3.62 2.00 19.16
N ASP A 158 -4.34 2.91 18.50
CA ASP A 158 -5.57 2.59 17.77
C ASP A 158 -5.37 1.38 16.84
N PRO A 159 -6.18 0.30 16.94
CA PRO A 159 -6.13 -0.85 16.05
C PRO A 159 -6.23 -0.51 14.56
N ALA A 160 -6.85 0.62 14.22
CA ALA A 160 -6.96 1.12 12.85
C ALA A 160 -5.70 1.88 12.36
N MET A 161 -4.77 2.20 13.25
CA MET A 161 -3.49 2.83 12.87
C MET A 161 -2.64 1.85 12.06
N GLY A 162 -2.26 2.26 10.85
CA GLY A 162 -1.41 1.48 9.97
C GLY A 162 0.08 1.61 10.28
N VAL A 163 0.85 0.65 9.79
CA VAL A 163 2.29 0.74 9.64
C VAL A 163 2.60 0.93 8.16
N TRP A 164 3.40 1.93 7.84
CA TRP A 164 3.96 2.13 6.51
C TRP A 164 5.46 1.86 6.58
N ALA A 165 6.03 1.34 5.50
CA ALA A 165 7.45 1.01 5.43
C ALA A 165 8.11 1.73 4.25
N MET A 166 9.21 2.44 4.53
CA MET A 166 10.06 2.93 3.47
C MET A 166 10.97 1.81 2.97
N ILE A 167 10.88 1.52 1.67
CA ILE A 167 11.79 0.62 0.97
C ILE A 167 12.83 1.50 0.28
N GLU A 168 13.96 1.68 0.96
CA GLU A 168 14.95 2.68 0.57
C GLU A 168 16.41 2.22 0.70
N THR A 169 16.63 0.96 1.05
CA THR A 169 17.97 0.35 1.12
C THR A 169 18.09 -0.85 0.17
N PRO A 170 19.29 -1.23 -0.27
CA PRO A 170 19.49 -2.42 -1.09
C PRO A 170 18.97 -3.70 -0.40
N ARG A 171 19.15 -3.82 0.92
CA ARG A 171 18.63 -4.96 1.68
C ARG A 171 17.11 -4.97 1.72
N GLY A 172 16.48 -3.81 1.91
CA GLY A 172 15.02 -3.66 1.84
C GLY A 172 14.45 -4.09 0.49
N ILE A 173 15.12 -3.72 -0.62
CA ILE A 173 14.73 -4.16 -1.97
C ILE A 173 14.87 -5.69 -2.11
N LEU A 174 15.99 -6.27 -1.68
CA LEU A 174 16.23 -7.71 -1.78
C LEU A 174 15.20 -8.53 -0.98
N ASN A 175 14.74 -8.00 0.15
CA ASN A 175 13.79 -8.66 1.05
C ASN A 175 12.34 -8.19 0.86
N VAL A 176 12.05 -7.38 -0.18
CA VAL A 176 10.77 -6.66 -0.29
C VAL A 176 9.54 -7.58 -0.35
N ASP A 177 9.68 -8.78 -0.93
CA ASP A 177 8.60 -9.78 -0.96
C ASP A 177 8.27 -10.30 0.45
N GLU A 178 9.28 -10.68 1.23
CA GLU A 178 9.09 -11.18 2.59
C GLU A 178 8.44 -10.11 3.49
N ILE A 179 8.78 -8.85 3.28
CA ILE A 179 8.17 -7.72 3.99
C ILE A 179 6.71 -7.54 3.52
N ALA A 180 6.44 -7.62 2.22
CA ALA A 180 5.12 -7.36 1.65
C ALA A 180 4.07 -8.37 2.09
N VAL A 181 4.45 -9.65 2.29
CA VAL A 181 3.53 -10.70 2.77
C VAL A 181 2.90 -10.36 4.13
N LEU A 182 3.51 -9.46 4.91
CA LEU A 182 2.93 -8.96 6.15
C LEU A 182 1.65 -8.15 5.95
N GLY A 183 1.39 -7.63 4.74
CA GLY A 183 0.14 -6.93 4.40
C GLY A 183 -1.12 -7.80 4.55
N HIS A 184 -0.98 -9.12 4.43
CA HIS A 184 -2.07 -10.07 4.67
C HIS A 184 -2.29 -10.39 6.16
N ARG A 185 -1.48 -9.83 7.05
CA ARG A 185 -1.52 -10.10 8.49
C ARG A 185 -2.04 -8.88 9.24
N SER A 186 -3.31 -8.94 9.66
CA SER A 186 -3.97 -7.87 10.40
C SER A 186 -3.22 -7.43 11.67
N ALA A 187 -2.54 -8.34 12.36
CA ALA A 187 -1.74 -8.03 13.55
C ALA A 187 -0.54 -7.10 13.28
N VAL A 188 -0.01 -7.09 12.05
CA VAL A 188 1.16 -6.27 11.69
C VAL A 188 0.75 -4.90 11.13
N ARG A 189 -0.49 -4.80 10.63
CA ARG A 189 -1.09 -3.55 10.13
C ARG A 189 -0.27 -2.87 9.01
N LEU A 190 0.57 -3.62 8.29
CA LEU A 190 1.32 -3.08 7.16
C LEU A 190 0.33 -2.68 6.05
N ALA A 191 0.32 -1.40 5.70
CA ALA A 191 -0.71 -0.82 4.83
C ALA A 191 -0.13 -0.13 3.58
N CYS A 192 1.17 0.17 3.55
CA CYS A 192 1.78 0.95 2.48
C CYS A 192 3.30 0.76 2.41
N PHE A 193 3.82 0.69 1.20
CA PHE A 193 5.23 0.94 0.90
C PHE A 193 5.45 2.34 0.37
N VAL A 194 6.56 2.95 0.78
CA VAL A 194 7.05 4.24 0.30
C VAL A 194 8.44 4.04 -0.27
N VAL A 195 8.69 4.44 -1.51
CA VAL A 195 10.03 4.32 -2.09
C VAL A 195 10.90 5.51 -1.66
N GLY A 196 12.12 5.23 -1.19
CA GLY A 196 13.15 6.26 -0.96
C GLY A 196 14.24 6.24 -2.05
N PRO A 197 14.03 6.88 -3.22
CA PRO A 197 14.93 6.75 -4.37
C PRO A 197 16.30 7.40 -4.13
N ASN A 198 16.35 8.46 -3.32
CA ASN A 198 17.60 9.15 -2.97
C ASN A 198 18.53 8.24 -2.15
N ASP A 199 17.98 7.55 -1.15
CA ASP A 199 18.73 6.62 -0.31
C ASP A 199 19.15 5.39 -1.10
N ILE A 200 18.27 4.82 -1.94
CA ILE A 200 18.64 3.73 -2.86
C ILE A 200 19.82 4.15 -3.75
N ALA A 201 19.75 5.34 -4.37
CA ALA A 201 20.81 5.83 -5.23
C ALA A 201 22.13 6.04 -4.47
N ARG A 202 22.07 6.62 -3.26
CA ARG A 202 23.22 6.79 -2.37
C ARG A 202 23.89 5.45 -2.05
N GLU A 203 23.14 4.48 -1.55
CA GLU A 203 23.66 3.19 -1.07
C GLU A 203 24.25 2.33 -2.20
N THR A 204 23.69 2.46 -3.41
CA THR A 204 24.14 1.71 -4.60
C THR A 204 25.21 2.44 -5.43
N GLY A 205 25.49 3.71 -5.13
CA GLY A 205 26.38 4.55 -5.94
C GLY A 205 25.81 4.91 -7.32
N LEU A 206 24.48 4.83 -7.49
CA LEU A 206 23.82 5.13 -8.76
C LEU A 206 23.92 6.63 -9.06
N ARG A 207 24.36 6.96 -10.27
CA ARG A 207 24.45 8.34 -10.73
C ARG A 207 23.10 8.79 -11.28
N PRO A 208 22.63 10.01 -10.97
CA PRO A 208 21.40 10.55 -11.54
C PRO A 208 21.44 10.51 -13.08
N GLN A 209 20.33 10.08 -13.68
CA GLN A 209 20.12 10.05 -15.12
C GLN A 209 18.69 10.51 -15.43
N PRO A 210 18.47 11.24 -16.54
CA PRO A 210 17.12 11.59 -16.98
C PRO A 210 16.23 10.34 -17.09
N GLY A 211 15.00 10.40 -16.57
CA GLY A 211 14.03 9.31 -16.66
C GLY A 211 14.31 8.09 -15.78
N ARG A 212 15.26 8.18 -14.84
CA ARG A 212 15.58 7.17 -13.80
C ARG A 212 15.72 5.70 -14.29
N PRO A 213 16.30 5.43 -15.48
CA PRO A 213 16.25 4.10 -16.12
C PRO A 213 16.85 2.98 -15.27
N TYR A 214 17.90 3.29 -14.50
CA TYR A 214 18.59 2.30 -13.66
C TYR A 214 17.91 2.06 -12.31
N LEU A 215 16.97 2.92 -11.90
CA LEU A 215 16.12 2.67 -10.72
C LEU A 215 14.89 1.83 -11.07
N VAL A 216 14.38 1.94 -12.31
CA VAL A 216 13.14 1.27 -12.77
C VAL A 216 13.08 -0.22 -12.42
N PRO A 217 14.14 -1.05 -12.61
CA PRO A 217 14.07 -2.47 -12.24
C PRO A 217 13.72 -2.69 -10.76
N TRP A 218 14.28 -1.88 -9.85
CA TRP A 218 14.01 -1.98 -8.42
C TRP A 218 12.64 -1.39 -8.07
N LEU A 219 12.22 -0.30 -8.72
CA LEU A 219 10.88 0.25 -8.55
C LEU A 219 9.81 -0.78 -8.91
N MET A 220 9.97 -1.48 -10.05
CA MET A 220 9.02 -2.51 -10.48
C MET A 220 9.01 -3.72 -9.55
N GLN A 221 10.15 -4.09 -8.97
CA GLN A 221 10.20 -5.14 -7.94
C GLN A 221 9.40 -4.75 -6.70
N ILE A 222 9.51 -3.50 -6.24
CA ILE A 222 8.74 -2.99 -5.09
C ILE A 222 7.24 -2.95 -5.41
N VAL A 223 6.85 -2.48 -6.60
CA VAL A 223 5.43 -2.49 -7.03
C VAL A 223 4.88 -3.91 -7.04
N LEU A 224 5.60 -4.85 -7.66
CA LEU A 224 5.19 -6.25 -7.74
C LEU A 224 4.96 -6.84 -6.34
N ALA A 225 5.91 -6.64 -5.43
CA ALA A 225 5.80 -7.13 -4.06
C ALA A 225 4.64 -6.47 -3.31
N ALA A 226 4.44 -5.16 -3.43
CA ALA A 226 3.31 -4.47 -2.80
C ALA A 226 1.96 -5.02 -3.28
N ARG A 227 1.82 -5.33 -4.59
CA ARG A 227 0.62 -5.97 -5.13
C ARG A 227 0.44 -7.39 -4.60
N ALA A 228 1.52 -8.16 -4.50
CA ALA A 228 1.48 -9.49 -3.89
C ALA A 228 1.08 -9.44 -2.40
N GLY A 229 1.49 -8.40 -1.68
CA GLY A 229 1.13 -8.12 -0.29
C GLY A 229 -0.24 -7.49 -0.07
N GLY A 230 -0.95 -7.12 -1.14
CA GLY A 230 -2.26 -6.45 -1.04
C GLY A 230 -2.21 -5.05 -0.42
N ILE A 231 -1.07 -4.36 -0.48
CA ILE A 231 -0.85 -3.04 0.13
C ILE A 231 -0.69 -1.94 -0.91
N ALA A 232 -0.86 -0.68 -0.47
CA ALA A 232 -0.57 0.48 -1.31
C ALA A 232 0.93 0.63 -1.55
N VAL A 233 1.30 1.30 -2.64
CA VAL A 233 2.70 1.62 -2.94
C VAL A 233 2.83 3.03 -3.51
N LEU A 234 3.72 3.81 -2.93
CA LEU A 234 3.96 5.22 -3.28
C LEU A 234 5.33 5.37 -3.92
N ASP A 235 5.35 6.06 -5.05
CA ASP A 235 6.56 6.47 -5.73
C ASP A 235 7.30 7.54 -4.91
N GLY A 236 8.61 7.64 -5.11
CA GLY A 236 9.50 8.48 -4.32
C GLY A 236 9.47 9.96 -4.70
N VAL A 237 10.25 10.76 -3.98
CA VAL A 237 10.33 12.21 -4.19
C VAL A 237 11.00 12.58 -5.52
N TYR A 238 10.62 13.74 -6.05
CA TYR A 238 11.34 14.42 -7.13
C TYR A 238 12.02 15.68 -6.59
N ASN A 239 13.35 15.73 -6.65
CA ASN A 239 14.14 16.73 -5.93
C ASN A 239 14.10 18.12 -6.55
N ASP A 240 14.09 18.24 -7.89
CA ASP A 240 14.09 19.54 -8.55
C ASP A 240 12.66 20.10 -8.64
N PHE A 241 12.21 20.71 -7.54
CA PHE A 241 10.86 21.28 -7.45
C PHE A 241 10.60 22.44 -8.44
N ARG A 242 11.62 22.93 -9.14
CA ARG A 242 11.48 23.99 -10.17
C ARG A 242 11.23 23.41 -11.56
N ASP A 243 11.59 22.14 -11.78
CA ASP A 243 11.36 21.45 -13.04
C ASP A 243 10.00 20.73 -13.01
N SER A 244 8.95 21.50 -13.30
CA SER A 244 7.59 20.98 -13.37
C SER A 244 7.41 19.96 -14.49
N ALA A 245 8.09 20.13 -15.63
CA ALA A 245 7.96 19.23 -16.77
C ALA A 245 8.57 17.84 -16.47
N GLY A 246 9.76 17.81 -15.87
CA GLY A 246 10.37 16.55 -15.42
C GLY A 246 9.56 15.88 -14.32
N PHE A 247 9.01 16.66 -13.38
CA PHE A 247 8.11 16.14 -12.34
C PHE A 247 6.85 15.49 -12.92
N GLU A 248 6.19 16.14 -13.89
CA GLU A 248 4.99 15.61 -14.54
C GLU A 248 5.28 14.34 -15.34
N ALA A 249 6.41 14.30 -16.07
CA ALA A 249 6.84 13.11 -16.79
C ALA A 249 7.13 11.94 -15.83
N GLU A 250 7.76 12.20 -14.69
CA GLU A 250 8.02 11.17 -13.69
C GLU A 250 6.75 10.68 -13.00
N CYS A 251 5.76 11.56 -12.75
CA CYS A 251 4.44 11.17 -12.25
C CYS A 251 3.69 10.27 -13.24
N ALA A 252 3.69 10.63 -14.53
CA ALA A 252 3.07 9.81 -15.58
C ALA A 252 3.73 8.42 -15.67
N GLN A 253 5.06 8.36 -15.58
CA GLN A 253 5.79 7.09 -15.51
C GLN A 253 5.41 6.29 -14.26
N GLY A 254 5.30 6.95 -13.09
CA GLY A 254 4.89 6.33 -11.83
C GLY A 254 3.49 5.70 -11.92
N ALA A 255 2.53 6.44 -12.45
CA ALA A 255 1.17 5.96 -12.66
C ALA A 255 1.15 4.75 -13.63
N ALA A 256 1.89 4.83 -14.74
CA ALA A 256 2.00 3.75 -15.72
C ALA A 256 2.68 2.49 -15.17
N MET A 257 3.64 2.63 -14.24
CA MET A 257 4.26 1.51 -13.52
C MET A 257 3.30 0.85 -12.51
N GLY A 258 2.19 1.51 -12.18
CA GLY A 258 1.19 1.00 -11.25
C GLY A 258 1.38 1.45 -9.80
N PHE A 259 2.08 2.57 -9.54
CA PHE A 259 2.06 3.20 -8.22
C PHE A 259 0.69 3.82 -7.90
N ASP A 260 0.33 3.89 -6.62
CA ASP A 260 -0.94 4.49 -6.17
C ASP A 260 -0.86 6.01 -5.95
N GLY A 261 0.36 6.56 -5.95
CA GLY A 261 0.64 7.96 -5.75
C GLY A 261 2.13 8.23 -5.63
N LYS A 262 2.47 9.44 -5.21
CA LYS A 262 3.87 9.87 -5.08
C LYS A 262 4.09 10.73 -3.84
N THR A 263 5.22 10.51 -3.17
CA THR A 263 5.67 11.40 -2.10
C THR A 263 6.23 12.71 -2.64
N LEU A 264 5.89 13.82 -1.99
CA LEU A 264 6.15 15.18 -2.45
C LEU A 264 6.96 15.95 -1.41
N ILE A 265 7.77 16.90 -1.86
CA ILE A 265 8.59 17.76 -0.99
C ILE A 265 8.20 19.24 -1.10
N HIS A 266 7.33 19.59 -2.04
CA HIS A 266 6.91 20.97 -2.27
C HIS A 266 5.40 21.06 -2.60
N PRO A 267 4.66 22.04 -2.04
CA PRO A 267 3.22 22.19 -2.32
C PRO A 267 2.87 22.36 -3.79
N GLY A 268 3.77 22.94 -4.59
CA GLY A 268 3.57 23.10 -6.05
C GLY A 268 3.54 21.77 -6.82
N GLN A 269 3.86 20.65 -6.20
CA GLN A 269 3.81 19.32 -6.80
C GLN A 269 2.44 18.63 -6.63
N ILE A 270 1.57 19.13 -5.74
CA ILE A 270 0.33 18.47 -5.35
C ILE A 270 -0.62 18.29 -6.54
N GLU A 271 -0.85 19.34 -7.32
CA GLU A 271 -1.81 19.32 -8.42
C GLU A 271 -1.42 18.32 -9.51
N ALA A 272 -0.15 18.36 -9.95
CA ALA A 272 0.36 17.45 -10.96
C ALA A 272 0.33 15.98 -10.49
N ALA A 273 0.65 15.71 -9.21
CA ALA A 273 0.50 14.36 -8.65
C ALA A 273 -0.96 13.91 -8.60
N ASN A 274 -1.87 14.76 -8.07
CA ASN A 274 -3.30 14.45 -8.02
C ASN A 274 -3.86 14.14 -9.41
N ARG A 275 -3.46 14.89 -10.43
CA ARG A 275 -3.87 14.67 -11.81
C ARG A 275 -3.33 13.34 -12.36
N ALA A 276 -2.03 13.08 -12.20
CA ALA A 276 -1.37 11.90 -12.79
C ALA A 276 -1.85 10.57 -12.18
N PHE A 277 -2.17 10.54 -10.89
CA PHE A 277 -2.60 9.33 -10.18
C PHE A 277 -4.13 9.23 -10.03
N SER A 278 -4.90 10.13 -10.63
CA SER A 278 -6.36 9.99 -10.76
C SER A 278 -6.69 9.27 -12.07
N PRO A 279 -7.71 8.40 -12.09
CA PRO A 279 -8.24 7.90 -13.35
C PRO A 279 -8.74 9.04 -14.24
N THR A 280 -8.59 8.89 -15.55
CA THR A 280 -9.12 9.83 -16.53
C THR A 280 -10.64 9.72 -16.63
N GLU A 281 -11.30 10.75 -17.18
CA GLU A 281 -12.74 10.71 -17.43
C GLU A 281 -13.13 9.55 -18.36
N GLU A 282 -12.29 9.24 -19.35
CA GLU A 282 -12.47 8.13 -20.28
C GLU A 282 -12.37 6.77 -19.57
N GLU A 283 -11.37 6.58 -18.69
CA GLU A 283 -11.23 5.37 -17.88
C GLU A 283 -12.42 5.17 -16.95
N VAL A 284 -12.92 6.26 -16.32
CA VAL A 284 -14.11 6.22 -15.48
C VAL A 284 -15.35 5.87 -16.29
N ALA A 285 -15.54 6.48 -17.46
CA ALA A 285 -16.68 6.19 -18.34
C ALA A 285 -16.68 4.74 -18.80
N HIS A 286 -15.53 4.21 -19.24
CA HIS A 286 -15.37 2.81 -19.61
C HIS A 286 -15.64 1.88 -18.42
N ALA A 287 -15.09 2.19 -17.24
CA ALA A 287 -15.32 1.39 -16.04
C ALA A 287 -16.81 1.35 -15.63
N ARG A 288 -17.55 2.47 -15.77
CA ARG A 288 -19.01 2.49 -15.57
C ARG A 288 -19.72 1.58 -16.57
N ALA A 289 -19.39 1.67 -17.85
CA ALA A 289 -19.99 0.86 -18.89
C ALA A 289 -19.77 -0.65 -18.66
N VAL A 290 -18.54 -1.04 -18.29
CA VAL A 290 -18.20 -2.43 -17.91
C VAL A 290 -19.04 -2.90 -16.71
N ARG A 291 -19.17 -2.08 -15.67
CA ARG A 291 -19.99 -2.42 -14.50
C ARG A 291 -21.47 -2.59 -14.87
N GLU A 292 -22.00 -1.66 -15.65
CA GLU A 292 -23.40 -1.65 -16.08
C GLU A 292 -23.75 -2.87 -16.94
N ILE A 293 -22.88 -3.27 -17.88
CA ILE A 293 -23.15 -4.45 -18.72
C ILE A 293 -23.16 -5.74 -17.90
N PHE A 294 -22.29 -5.88 -16.89
CA PHE A 294 -22.27 -7.05 -16.01
C PHE A 294 -23.40 -7.06 -14.98
N ALA A 295 -23.97 -5.90 -14.63
CA ALA A 295 -25.10 -5.77 -13.72
C ALA A 295 -26.44 -6.16 -14.34
N ARG A 296 -26.53 -6.28 -15.67
CA ARG A 296 -27.79 -6.63 -16.34
C ARG A 296 -28.25 -8.06 -16.02
N PRO A 297 -29.54 -8.30 -15.74
CA PRO A 297 -30.05 -9.63 -15.38
C PRO A 297 -29.71 -10.73 -16.40
N GLU A 298 -29.74 -10.42 -17.70
CA GLU A 298 -29.41 -11.36 -18.77
C GLU A 298 -27.93 -11.77 -18.80
N ASN A 299 -27.07 -11.05 -18.08
CA ASN A 299 -25.64 -11.32 -17.93
C ASN A 299 -25.30 -11.87 -16.54
N ALA A 300 -26.31 -12.11 -15.69
CA ALA A 300 -26.12 -12.78 -14.41
C ALA A 300 -25.46 -14.16 -14.63
N GLY A 301 -24.35 -14.41 -13.93
CA GLY A 301 -23.60 -15.66 -14.04
C GLY A 301 -22.72 -15.81 -15.29
N LYS A 302 -22.75 -14.87 -16.25
CA LYS A 302 -21.82 -14.90 -17.40
C LYS A 302 -20.39 -14.54 -16.95
N GLY A 303 -19.42 -15.27 -17.49
CA GLY A 303 -17.98 -14.98 -17.35
C GLY A 303 -17.47 -13.96 -18.37
N VAL A 304 -18.14 -13.87 -19.52
CA VAL A 304 -17.82 -13.01 -20.67
C VAL A 304 -19.09 -12.30 -21.16
N VAL A 305 -18.96 -11.03 -21.51
CA VAL A 305 -19.98 -10.22 -22.19
C VAL A 305 -19.35 -9.43 -23.34
N SER A 306 -20.17 -8.96 -24.28
CA SER A 306 -19.74 -8.05 -25.35
C SER A 306 -20.14 -6.62 -24.98
N LEU A 307 -19.19 -5.69 -25.07
CA LEU A 307 -19.39 -4.25 -24.91
C LEU A 307 -18.77 -3.54 -26.12
N ASP A 308 -19.57 -2.85 -26.92
CA ASP A 308 -19.14 -2.14 -28.14
C ASP A 308 -18.32 -3.01 -29.11
N GLY A 309 -18.67 -4.30 -29.20
CA GLY A 309 -17.99 -5.27 -30.06
C GLY A 309 -16.69 -5.84 -29.48
N GLN A 310 -16.28 -5.42 -28.28
CA GLN A 310 -15.14 -5.97 -27.55
C GLN A 310 -15.60 -6.98 -26.49
N MET A 311 -14.79 -8.02 -26.31
CA MET A 311 -15.03 -9.03 -25.29
C MET A 311 -14.56 -8.50 -23.93
N VAL A 312 -15.44 -8.51 -22.95
CA VAL A 312 -15.15 -8.09 -21.58
C VAL A 312 -15.41 -9.25 -20.63
N GLU A 313 -14.42 -9.56 -19.81
CA GLU A 313 -14.41 -10.65 -18.83
C GLU A 313 -14.63 -10.16 -17.40
N ARG A 314 -14.89 -11.08 -16.46
CA ARG A 314 -15.01 -10.74 -15.02
C ARG A 314 -13.78 -10.04 -14.45
N LEU A 315 -12.57 -10.35 -14.93
CA LEU A 315 -11.36 -9.64 -14.51
C LEU A 315 -11.43 -8.13 -14.85
N HIS A 316 -12.06 -7.77 -15.97
CA HIS A 316 -12.22 -6.38 -16.38
C HIS A 316 -13.25 -5.67 -15.50
N LEU A 317 -14.27 -6.39 -15.01
CA LEU A 317 -15.18 -5.86 -14.00
C LEU A 317 -14.43 -5.52 -12.71
N GLU A 318 -13.57 -6.41 -12.22
CA GLU A 318 -12.75 -6.13 -11.02
C GLU A 318 -11.82 -4.93 -11.22
N MET A 319 -11.21 -4.80 -12.42
CA MET A 319 -10.40 -3.63 -12.77
C MET A 319 -11.24 -2.34 -12.82
N ALA A 320 -12.42 -2.39 -13.43
CA ALA A 320 -13.35 -1.27 -13.50
C ALA A 320 -13.79 -0.83 -12.08
N GLU A 321 -14.12 -1.76 -11.20
CA GLU A 321 -14.49 -1.46 -9.82
C GLU A 321 -13.36 -0.77 -9.05
N ARG A 322 -12.09 -1.16 -9.28
CA ARG A 322 -10.93 -0.47 -8.72
C ARG A 322 -10.79 0.97 -9.25
N ILE A 323 -11.01 1.20 -10.55
CA ILE A 323 -11.00 2.53 -11.16
C ILE A 323 -12.08 3.42 -10.53
N LEU A 324 -13.31 2.90 -10.41
CA LEU A 324 -14.44 3.64 -9.83
C LEU A 324 -14.19 3.96 -8.35
N ALA A 325 -13.65 3.02 -7.59
CA ALA A 325 -13.26 3.23 -6.20
C ALA A 325 -12.19 4.34 -6.08
N LYS A 326 -11.16 4.33 -6.95
CA LYS A 326 -10.14 5.40 -7.00
C LYS A 326 -10.72 6.77 -7.34
N ALA A 327 -11.76 6.83 -8.16
CA ALA A 327 -12.48 8.05 -8.50
C ALA A 327 -13.49 8.51 -7.42
N GLY A 328 -13.56 7.84 -6.26
CA GLY A 328 -14.50 8.17 -5.19
C GLY A 328 -15.96 7.84 -5.52
N ILE A 329 -16.19 7.02 -6.54
CA ILE A 329 -17.52 6.57 -6.96
C ILE A 329 -17.80 5.29 -6.19
N ASN A 330 -18.57 5.40 -5.10
CA ASN A 330 -18.93 4.25 -4.28
C ASN A 330 -19.62 3.14 -5.11
N LEU A 331 -19.27 1.90 -4.75
CA LEU A 331 -19.86 0.65 -5.22
C LEU A 331 -21.23 0.41 -4.59
#